data_AF-A0A1H9T834-F1
#
_entry.id   AF-A0A1H9T834-F1
#
_cell.length_a   1.000
_cell.length_b   1.000
_cell.length_c   1.000
_cell.angle_alpha   90.00
_cell.angle_beta   90.00
_cell.angle_gamma   90.00
#
_symmetry.space_group_name_H-M   'P 1'
#
loop_
_entity.id
_entity.type
_entity.pdbx_description
1 polymer ?
#
loop_
_entity_poly.entity_id
_entity_poly.type
_entity_poly.pdbx_seq_one_letter_code
_entity_poly.pdbx_strand_id
1 'polypeptide(L)'
;MLMQGITYNTTMGLIVGIIMILVPIFMQSAATRTGRSVSGFGWAFVFLGAFLGITGMHMTLTWPLEQIEGAFCCAVDNVTFGEPAAFYGILTFIAGVAIIRAEEKADQGLRALDLVATLRPILYVAAIGGLGLILFGIAGLHFGQWRPPEIEPVARLLSGSLIEPLMVFSMYVGTGAAAMLAPFALTSKKVNRVFTVLIWFFGMMWIVLGLTLFYGHVGFFPYAYNQPEQYPDVLVFPWE
;
A
#
# COMPACT_ATOMS: atom_id res chain seq x y z
N MET A 1 -7.32 -22.06 -18.22
CA MET A 1 -6.80 -21.61 -16.92
C MET A 1 -6.32 -20.19 -17.12
N LEU A 2 -6.79 -19.22 -16.32
CA LEU A 2 -6.23 -17.87 -16.37
C LEU A 2 -4.76 -17.96 -15.95
N MET A 3 -3.85 -17.76 -16.90
CA MET A 3 -2.40 -17.69 -16.65
C MET A 3 -2.10 -16.29 -16.08
N GLN A 4 -2.55 -16.02 -14.85
CA GLN A 4 -2.20 -14.78 -14.14
C GLN A 4 -0.96 -15.05 -13.30
N GLY A 5 0.10 -14.29 -13.54
CA GLY A 5 1.29 -14.32 -12.71
C GLY A 5 0.99 -14.03 -11.23
N ILE A 6 1.88 -14.47 -10.35
CA ILE A 6 1.70 -14.28 -8.90
C ILE A 6 1.70 -12.78 -8.56
N THR A 7 0.56 -12.27 -8.12
CA THR A 7 0.36 -10.86 -7.76
C THR A 7 -0.24 -10.74 -6.35
N TYR A 8 0.18 -9.71 -5.62
CA TYR A 8 -0.30 -9.39 -4.27
C TYR A 8 -0.85 -7.96 -4.15
N ASN A 9 -1.09 -7.30 -5.29
CA ASN A 9 -1.54 -5.90 -5.38
C ASN A 9 -2.72 -5.57 -4.44
N THR A 10 -3.71 -6.47 -4.32
CA THR A 10 -4.87 -6.30 -3.44
C THR A 10 -4.50 -6.18 -1.96
N THR A 11 -3.75 -7.15 -1.43
CA THR A 11 -3.31 -7.14 -0.03
C THR A 11 -2.27 -6.05 0.21
N MET A 12 -1.35 -5.83 -0.73
CA MET A 12 -0.38 -4.74 -0.66
C MET A 12 -1.05 -3.38 -0.55
N GLY A 13 -2.02 -3.08 -1.42
CA GLY A 13 -2.75 -1.81 -1.39
C GLY A 13 -3.47 -1.59 -0.05
N LEU A 14 -4.12 -2.64 0.48
CA LEU A 14 -4.75 -2.58 1.80
C LEU A 14 -3.72 -2.30 2.91
N ILE A 15 -2.58 -2.99 2.91
CA ILE A 15 -1.54 -2.84 3.93
C ILE A 15 -0.87 -1.47 3.87
N VAL A 16 -0.64 -0.93 2.67
CA VAL A 16 -0.18 0.46 2.50
C VAL A 16 -1.15 1.44 3.18
N GLY A 17 -2.45 1.29 2.92
CA GLY A 17 -3.48 2.11 3.55
C GLY A 17 -3.48 2.01 5.08
N ILE A 18 -3.35 0.79 5.63
CA ILE A 18 -3.27 0.57 7.08
C ILE A 18 -2.03 1.24 7.68
N ILE A 19 -0.85 1.07 7.07
CA ILE A 19 0.38 1.73 7.54
C ILE A 19 0.20 3.25 7.54
N MET A 20 -0.35 3.81 6.46
CA MET A 20 -0.58 5.24 6.33
C MET A 20 -1.50 5.80 7.41
N ILE A 21 -2.53 5.06 7.83
CA ILE A 21 -3.41 5.46 8.94
C ILE A 21 -2.74 5.26 10.31
N LEU A 22 -1.95 4.21 10.48
CA LEU A 22 -1.25 3.96 11.75
C LEU A 22 -0.21 5.04 12.07
N VAL A 23 0.43 5.64 11.07
CA VAL A 23 1.43 6.70 11.26
C VAL A 23 0.91 7.91 12.07
N PRO A 24 -0.19 8.60 11.69
CA PRO A 24 -0.70 9.72 12.46
C PRO A 24 -1.21 9.30 13.84
N ILE A 25 -1.78 8.10 13.99
CA ILE A 25 -2.21 7.55 15.28
C ILE A 25 -0.98 7.33 16.19
N PHE A 26 0.08 6.75 15.65
CA PHE A 26 1.37 6.58 16.34
C PHE A 26 1.95 7.93 16.76
N MET A 27 1.99 8.91 15.84
CA MET A 27 2.51 10.25 16.15
C MET A 27 1.72 10.92 17.28
N GLN A 28 0.40 10.81 17.28
CA GLN A 28 -0.44 11.33 18.35
C GLN A 28 -0.20 10.60 19.68
N SER A 29 -0.10 9.27 19.65
CA SER A 29 0.17 8.45 20.84
C SER A 29 1.53 8.79 21.45
N ALA A 30 2.57 8.91 20.62
CA ALA A 30 3.91 9.30 21.04
C ALA A 30 3.98 10.74 21.61
N ALA A 31 3.16 11.66 21.08
CA ALA A 31 3.14 13.06 21.52
C ALA A 31 2.42 13.27 22.86
N THR A 32 1.39 12.46 23.15
CA THR A 32 0.54 12.65 24.34
C THR A 32 1.16 12.10 25.63
N ARG A 33 2.31 11.40 25.56
CA ARG A 33 3.17 10.95 26.68
C ARG A 33 2.43 10.61 27.98
N THR A 34 1.43 9.74 27.91
CA THR A 34 0.67 9.30 29.08
C THR A 34 1.30 8.08 29.78
N GLY A 35 2.63 7.90 29.70
CA GLY A 35 3.30 6.69 30.20
C GLY A 35 2.91 5.39 29.47
N ARG A 36 2.25 5.49 28.31
CA ARG A 36 1.88 4.34 27.48
C ARG A 36 3.01 3.97 26.55
N SER A 37 3.27 2.68 26.43
CA SER A 37 4.26 2.15 25.51
C SER A 37 3.85 2.35 24.04
N VAL A 38 4.81 2.66 23.19
CA VAL A 38 4.68 2.75 21.74
C VAL A 38 5.15 1.47 21.02
N SER A 39 5.59 0.46 21.77
CA SER A 39 6.19 -0.78 21.26
C SER A 39 5.21 -1.57 20.38
N GLY A 40 3.91 -1.51 20.73
CA GLY A 40 2.84 -2.10 19.92
C GLY A 40 2.78 -1.54 18.50
N PHE A 41 3.00 -0.22 18.33
CA PHE A 41 3.13 0.38 16.99
C PHE A 41 4.41 -0.09 16.30
N GLY A 42 5.52 -0.18 17.05
CA GLY A 42 6.77 -0.73 16.53
C GLY A 42 6.59 -2.13 15.95
N TRP A 43 5.94 -3.04 16.68
CA TRP A 43 5.64 -4.40 16.20
C TRP A 43 4.66 -4.43 15.03
N ALA A 44 3.64 -3.55 15.03
CA ALA A 44 2.75 -3.41 13.88
C ALA A 44 3.52 -3.00 12.63
N PHE A 45 4.42 -2.01 12.71
CA PHE A 45 5.25 -1.59 11.58
C PHE A 45 6.26 -2.67 11.15
N VAL A 46 6.81 -3.44 12.09
CA VAL A 46 7.63 -4.62 11.77
C VAL A 46 6.83 -5.61 10.93
N PHE A 47 5.65 -6.02 11.39
CA PHE A 47 4.84 -7.02 10.69
C PHE A 47 4.37 -6.52 9.31
N LEU A 48 3.76 -5.33 9.25
CA LEU A 48 3.22 -4.76 8.02
C LEU A 48 4.34 -4.41 7.02
N GLY A 49 5.46 -3.89 7.52
CA GLY A 49 6.65 -3.61 6.71
C GLY A 49 7.30 -4.88 6.16
N ALA A 50 7.42 -5.93 6.97
CA ALA A 50 7.90 -7.23 6.49
C ALA A 50 6.98 -7.82 5.42
N PHE A 51 5.66 -7.76 5.63
CA PHE A 51 4.68 -8.23 4.66
C PHE A 51 4.86 -7.52 3.31
N LEU A 52 4.88 -6.18 3.28
CA LEU A 52 5.08 -5.42 2.04
C LEU A 52 6.47 -5.66 1.44
N GLY A 53 7.51 -5.68 2.27
CA GLY A 53 8.89 -5.87 1.83
C GLY A 53 9.07 -7.20 1.14
N ILE A 54 8.62 -8.30 1.76
CA ILE A 54 8.75 -9.66 1.23
C ILE A 54 7.91 -9.83 -0.04
N THR A 55 6.63 -9.45 0.01
CA THR A 55 5.74 -9.61 -1.15
C THR A 55 6.16 -8.72 -2.32
N GLY A 56 6.66 -7.51 -2.03
CA GLY A 56 7.19 -6.57 -3.03
C GLY A 56 8.47 -7.07 -3.67
N MET A 57 9.42 -7.54 -2.86
CA MET A 57 10.64 -8.17 -3.37
C MET A 57 10.31 -9.40 -4.21
N HIS A 58 9.35 -10.24 -3.78
CA HIS A 58 8.94 -11.40 -4.55
C HIS A 58 8.45 -10.98 -5.94
N MET A 59 7.50 -10.04 -6.03
CA MET A 59 7.00 -9.54 -7.32
C MET A 59 8.09 -8.90 -8.19
N THR A 60 9.03 -8.19 -7.57
CA THR A 60 10.14 -7.51 -8.30
C THR A 60 11.12 -8.54 -8.87
N LEU A 61 11.41 -9.62 -8.13
CA LEU A 61 12.37 -10.64 -8.52
C LEU A 61 11.79 -11.71 -9.44
N THR A 62 10.45 -11.88 -9.48
CA THR A 62 9.77 -12.83 -10.37
C THR A 62 9.36 -12.24 -11.73
N TRP A 63 10.08 -11.21 -12.18
CA TRP A 63 9.84 -10.58 -13.47
C TRP A 63 10.41 -11.40 -14.65
N PRO A 64 9.71 -11.47 -15.81
CA PRO A 64 8.38 -10.91 -16.11
C PRO A 64 7.23 -11.76 -15.56
N LEU A 65 6.15 -11.10 -15.12
CA LEU A 65 4.93 -11.79 -14.66
C LEU A 65 4.19 -12.43 -15.85
N GLU A 66 3.65 -13.64 -15.65
CA GLU A 66 2.79 -14.30 -16.64
C GLU A 66 1.57 -13.43 -16.95
N GLN A 67 1.30 -13.27 -18.24
CA GLN A 67 0.30 -12.35 -18.76
C GLN A 67 -1.02 -13.05 -19.03
N ILE A 68 -2.12 -12.39 -18.65
CA ILE A 68 -3.44 -12.74 -19.19
C ILE A 68 -3.50 -12.17 -20.61
N GLU A 69 -3.66 -13.04 -21.60
CA GLU A 69 -3.79 -12.65 -23.00
C GLU A 69 -4.97 -11.67 -23.15
N GLY A 70 -4.71 -10.47 -23.70
CA GLY A 70 -5.70 -9.40 -23.86
C GLY A 70 -5.86 -8.42 -22.69
N ALA A 71 -5.20 -8.62 -21.54
CA ALA A 71 -5.23 -7.68 -20.42
C ALA A 71 -3.90 -6.92 -20.28
N PHE A 72 -3.91 -5.62 -20.58
CA PHE A 72 -2.71 -4.77 -20.52
C PHE A 72 -2.37 -4.30 -19.10
N CYS A 73 -3.28 -4.47 -18.14
CA CYS A 73 -3.15 -3.96 -16.77
C CYS A 73 -2.03 -4.65 -15.97
N CYS A 74 -1.79 -5.96 -16.17
CA CYS A 74 -0.90 -6.75 -15.31
C CYS A 74 0.58 -6.77 -15.74
N ALA A 75 0.92 -6.18 -16.89
CA ALA A 75 2.26 -6.31 -17.48
C ALA A 75 3.37 -5.59 -16.71
N VAL A 76 2.99 -4.64 -15.85
CA VAL A 76 3.93 -3.75 -15.13
C VAL A 76 3.72 -3.76 -13.61
N ASP A 77 2.87 -4.66 -13.09
CA ASP A 77 2.50 -4.69 -11.67
C ASP A 77 3.70 -4.92 -10.75
N ASN A 78 4.72 -5.62 -11.23
CA ASN A 78 5.98 -5.78 -10.50
C ASN A 78 6.71 -4.44 -10.28
N VAL A 79 6.62 -3.52 -11.24
CA VAL A 79 7.26 -2.20 -11.16
C VAL A 79 6.36 -1.23 -10.41
N THR A 80 5.08 -1.17 -10.75
CA THR A 80 4.16 -0.17 -10.18
C THR A 80 3.77 -0.51 -8.73
N PHE A 81 3.55 -1.78 -8.40
CA PHE A 81 3.25 -2.22 -7.03
C PHE A 81 4.47 -2.83 -6.32
N GLY A 82 5.18 -3.74 -6.99
CA GLY A 82 6.26 -4.51 -6.37
C GLY A 82 7.43 -3.66 -5.87
N GLU A 83 8.01 -2.81 -6.73
CA GLU A 83 9.17 -1.97 -6.36
C GLU A 83 8.84 -0.98 -5.22
N PRO A 84 7.72 -0.21 -5.26
CA PRO A 84 7.33 0.62 -4.13
C PRO A 84 7.05 -0.18 -2.86
N ALA A 85 6.34 -1.31 -2.95
CA ALA A 85 6.04 -2.14 -1.78
C ALA A 85 7.33 -2.68 -1.15
N ALA A 86 8.29 -3.13 -1.96
CA ALA A 86 9.59 -3.56 -1.49
C ALA A 86 10.32 -2.43 -0.75
N PHE A 87 10.45 -1.28 -1.41
CA PHE A 87 11.17 -0.13 -0.88
C PHE A 87 10.56 0.39 0.42
N TYR A 88 9.29 0.78 0.40
CA TYR A 88 8.62 1.34 1.57
C TYR A 88 8.32 0.29 2.65
N GLY A 89 8.09 -0.96 2.27
CA GLY A 89 7.91 -2.07 3.20
C GLY A 89 9.17 -2.29 4.04
N ILE A 90 10.34 -2.38 3.40
CA ILE A 90 11.62 -2.53 4.09
C ILE A 90 11.90 -1.32 4.99
N LEU A 91 11.67 -0.08 4.51
CA LEU A 91 11.84 1.10 5.34
C LEU A 91 10.91 1.09 6.56
N THR A 92 9.65 0.67 6.39
CA THR A 92 8.67 0.55 7.48
C THR A 92 9.07 -0.52 8.48
N PHE A 93 9.58 -1.66 8.01
CA PHE A 93 10.13 -2.72 8.87
C PHE A 93 11.28 -2.18 9.72
N ILE A 94 12.25 -1.52 9.09
CA ILE A 94 13.41 -0.93 9.79
C ILE A 94 12.95 0.14 10.80
N ALA A 95 11.98 0.98 10.42
CA ALA A 95 11.39 1.97 11.32
C ALA A 95 10.72 1.31 12.54
N GLY A 96 9.99 0.22 12.36
CA GLY A 96 9.40 -0.55 13.45
C GLY A 96 10.44 -1.08 14.43
N VAL A 97 11.51 -1.72 13.93
CA VAL A 97 12.64 -2.18 14.76
C VAL A 97 13.32 -1.01 15.48
N ALA A 98 13.49 0.13 14.80
CA ALA A 98 14.11 1.31 15.38
C ALA A 98 13.27 1.92 16.51
N ILE A 99 11.94 1.93 16.38
CA ILE A 99 11.00 2.38 17.43
C ILE A 99 11.13 1.49 18.66
N ILE A 100 11.05 0.16 18.50
CA ILE A 100 11.15 -0.80 19.61
C ILE A 100 12.46 -0.58 20.37
N ARG A 101 13.59 -0.52 19.65
CA ARG A 101 14.91 -0.32 20.27
C ARG A 101 15.08 1.05 20.91
N ALA A 102 14.45 2.08 20.37
CA ALA A 102 14.52 3.42 20.94
C ALA A 102 13.74 3.50 22.25
N GLU A 103 12.61 2.82 22.33
CA GLU A 103 11.79 2.72 23.53
C GLU A 103 12.43 1.85 24.60
N GLU A 104 12.95 0.66 24.27
CA GLU A 104 13.67 -0.19 25.23
C GLU A 104 14.80 0.57 25.94
N LYS A 105 15.57 1.37 25.18
CA LYS A 105 16.61 2.23 25.75
C LYS A 105 16.07 3.35 26.62
N ALA A 106 14.86 3.84 26.34
CA ALA A 106 14.20 4.84 27.15
C ALA A 106 13.64 4.26 28.45
N ASP A 107 13.05 3.08 28.39
CA ASP A 107 12.54 2.35 29.55
C ASP A 107 13.67 1.93 30.50
N GLN A 108 14.85 1.60 29.96
CA GLN A 108 16.07 1.34 30.74
C GLN A 108 16.71 2.61 31.33
N GLY A 109 16.20 3.80 31.03
CA GLY A 109 16.76 5.07 31.50
C GLY A 109 18.10 5.47 30.85
N LEU A 110 18.51 4.79 29.77
CA LEU A 110 19.78 5.06 29.09
C LEU A 110 19.74 6.38 28.30
N ARG A 111 18.58 6.75 27.76
CA ARG A 111 18.35 8.03 27.06
C ARG A 111 16.86 8.34 26.95
N ALA A 112 16.48 9.60 26.81
CA ALA A 112 15.09 9.94 26.50
C ALA A 112 14.65 9.38 25.14
N LEU A 113 13.37 9.03 25.00
CA LEU A 113 12.78 8.64 23.72
C LEU A 113 12.80 9.83 22.75
N ASP A 114 13.72 9.79 21.79
CA ASP A 114 13.85 10.77 20.72
C ASP A 114 13.52 10.12 19.36
N LEU A 115 12.25 10.24 18.97
CA LEU A 115 11.76 9.73 17.69
C LEU A 115 12.29 10.53 16.50
N VAL A 116 12.62 11.82 16.68
CA VAL A 116 13.16 12.64 15.60
C VAL A 116 14.53 12.13 15.22
N ALA A 117 15.44 11.99 16.19
CA ALA A 117 16.78 11.45 15.93
C ALA A 117 16.74 10.00 15.43
N THR A 118 15.78 9.20 15.92
CA THR A 118 15.65 7.78 15.54
C THR A 118 15.15 7.60 14.11
N LEU A 119 14.11 8.33 13.70
CA LEU A 119 13.40 8.07 12.44
C LEU A 119 13.83 8.98 11.29
N ARG A 120 14.27 10.22 11.57
CA ARG A 120 14.53 11.21 10.52
C ARG A 120 15.46 10.74 9.40
N PRO A 121 16.58 10.03 9.64
CA PRO A 121 17.43 9.54 8.55
C PRO A 121 16.67 8.61 7.59
N ILE A 122 15.87 7.69 8.12
CA ILE A 122 15.05 6.76 7.33
C ILE A 122 13.96 7.53 6.58
N LEU A 123 13.35 8.53 7.22
CA LEU A 123 12.34 9.37 6.59
C LEU A 123 12.89 10.16 5.41
N TYR A 124 14.16 10.59 5.43
CA TYR A 124 14.77 11.24 4.26
C TYR A 124 14.94 10.28 3.08
N VAL A 125 15.27 9.01 3.35
CA VAL A 125 15.30 7.97 2.31
C VAL A 125 13.89 7.78 1.73
N ALA A 126 12.87 7.70 2.59
CA ALA A 126 11.48 7.64 2.16
C ALA A 126 11.07 8.87 1.33
N ALA A 127 11.51 10.07 1.71
CA ALA A 127 11.22 11.30 0.98
C ALA A 127 11.77 11.30 -0.45
N ILE A 128 12.99 10.79 -0.67
CA ILE A 128 13.55 10.66 -2.03
C ILE A 128 12.76 9.63 -2.83
N GLY A 129 12.40 8.49 -2.24
CA GLY A 129 11.48 7.53 -2.87
C GLY A 129 10.11 8.13 -3.17
N GLY A 130 9.71 9.19 -2.45
CA GLY A 130 8.44 9.90 -2.66
C GLY A 130 8.38 10.57 -4.03
N LEU A 131 9.52 11.04 -4.54
CA LEU A 131 9.65 11.52 -5.91
C LEU A 131 9.35 10.39 -6.91
N GLY A 132 9.85 9.18 -6.64
CA GLY A 132 9.57 7.99 -7.45
C GLY A 132 8.07 7.67 -7.53
N LEU A 133 7.35 7.74 -6.40
CA LEU A 133 5.90 7.56 -6.39
C LEU A 133 5.16 8.60 -7.24
N ILE A 134 5.58 9.87 -7.17
CA ILE A 134 5.00 10.93 -8.01
C ILE A 134 5.22 10.61 -9.50
N LEU A 135 6.44 10.19 -9.86
CA LEU A 135 6.76 9.80 -11.22
C LEU A 135 5.98 8.57 -11.67
N PHE A 136 5.76 7.57 -10.81
CA PHE A 136 4.88 6.44 -11.11
C PHE A 136 3.46 6.90 -11.41
N GLY A 137 2.90 7.79 -10.57
CA GLY A 137 1.59 8.39 -10.82
C GLY A 137 1.51 9.00 -12.22
N ILE A 138 2.46 9.88 -12.57
CA ILE A 138 2.53 10.54 -13.88
C ILE A 138 2.69 9.52 -15.01
N ALA A 139 3.61 8.58 -14.87
CA ALA A 139 3.92 7.56 -15.88
C ALA A 139 2.70 6.70 -16.18
N GLY A 140 1.99 6.21 -15.16
CA GLY A 140 0.84 5.35 -15.41
C GLY A 140 -0.35 6.09 -16.04
N LEU A 141 -0.46 7.42 -15.86
CA LEU A 141 -1.45 8.22 -16.60
C LEU A 141 -1.00 8.43 -18.05
N HIS A 142 0.28 8.75 -18.26
CA HIS A 142 0.86 8.99 -19.58
C HIS A 142 0.84 7.75 -20.47
N PHE A 143 1.16 6.58 -19.91
CA PHE A 143 1.19 5.30 -20.62
C PHE A 143 -0.12 4.52 -20.52
N GLY A 144 -1.15 5.07 -19.86
CA GLY A 144 -2.49 4.46 -19.79
C GLY A 144 -2.63 3.23 -18.88
N GLN A 145 -1.68 3.01 -17.97
CA GLN A 145 -1.65 1.87 -17.04
C GLN A 145 -2.74 1.94 -15.97
N TRP A 146 -3.24 3.13 -15.64
CA TRP A 146 -4.30 3.30 -14.63
C TRP A 146 -5.72 3.11 -15.16
N ARG A 147 -5.88 2.58 -16.38
CA ARG A 147 -7.21 2.36 -16.96
C ARG A 147 -7.86 1.11 -16.35
N PRO A 148 -9.11 1.21 -15.89
CA PRO A 148 -9.83 0.06 -15.35
C PRO A 148 -9.95 -1.06 -16.37
N PRO A 149 -9.70 -2.32 -15.99
CA PRO A 149 -10.05 -3.45 -16.83
C PRO A 149 -11.57 -3.62 -16.90
N GLU A 150 -12.09 -3.97 -18.08
CA GLU A 150 -13.54 -4.16 -18.28
C GLU A 150 -14.08 -5.46 -17.65
N ILE A 151 -13.19 -6.35 -17.23
CA ILE A 151 -13.55 -7.68 -16.70
C ILE A 151 -13.79 -7.67 -15.18
N GLU A 152 -13.24 -6.70 -14.44
CA GLU A 152 -13.38 -6.65 -12.98
C GLU A 152 -14.75 -6.07 -12.56
N PRO A 153 -15.49 -6.70 -11.62
CA PRO A 153 -16.85 -6.30 -11.27
C PRO A 153 -17.01 -4.82 -10.90
N VAL A 154 -16.07 -4.28 -10.12
CA VAL A 154 -16.12 -2.89 -9.65
C VAL A 154 -15.49 -1.95 -10.68
N ALA A 155 -14.31 -2.28 -11.20
CA ALA A 155 -13.59 -1.43 -12.15
C ALA A 155 -14.38 -1.23 -13.45
N ARG A 156 -15.12 -2.25 -13.90
CA ARG A 156 -16.01 -2.17 -15.08
C ARG A 156 -17.05 -1.05 -14.97
N LEU A 157 -17.53 -0.71 -13.76
CA LEU A 157 -18.50 0.38 -13.57
C LEU A 157 -17.94 1.75 -13.97
N LEU A 158 -16.61 1.86 -14.01
CA LEU A 158 -15.88 3.08 -14.38
C LEU A 158 -15.17 2.93 -15.73
N SER A 159 -15.45 1.89 -16.52
CA SER A 159 -14.86 1.74 -17.84
C SER A 159 -15.21 2.92 -18.75
N GLY A 160 -14.21 3.44 -19.47
CA GLY A 160 -14.34 4.65 -20.29
C GLY A 160 -14.35 5.97 -19.51
N SER A 161 -14.33 5.94 -18.18
CA SER A 161 -14.24 7.14 -17.33
C SER A 161 -12.79 7.46 -16.94
N LEU A 162 -12.49 8.75 -16.76
CA LEU A 162 -11.21 9.20 -16.20
C LEU A 162 -11.17 9.18 -14.67
N ILE A 163 -12.29 8.85 -14.00
CA ILE A 163 -12.38 8.88 -12.53
C ILE A 163 -11.36 7.93 -11.90
N GLU A 164 -11.32 6.67 -12.31
CA GLU A 164 -10.40 5.68 -11.74
C GLU A 164 -8.93 5.97 -12.08
N PRO A 165 -8.55 6.29 -13.34
CA PRO A 165 -7.19 6.71 -13.66
C PRO A 165 -6.70 7.89 -12.82
N LEU A 166 -7.55 8.91 -12.62
CA LEU A 166 -7.22 10.09 -11.82
C LEU A 166 -7.17 9.76 -10.33
N MET A 167 -8.02 8.85 -9.86
CA MET A 167 -7.99 8.34 -8.49
C MET A 167 -6.65 7.66 -8.20
N VAL A 168 -6.26 6.67 -9.01
CA VAL A 168 -4.98 5.94 -8.83
C VAL A 168 -3.79 6.88 -8.98
N PHE A 169 -3.79 7.76 -9.98
CA PHE A 169 -2.79 8.83 -10.12
C PHE A 169 -2.65 9.65 -8.83
N SER A 170 -3.78 10.11 -8.28
CA SER A 170 -3.77 10.94 -7.08
C SER A 170 -3.26 10.18 -5.86
N MET A 171 -3.52 8.87 -5.77
CA MET A 171 -3.02 8.02 -4.68
C MET A 171 -1.50 7.91 -4.72
N TYR A 172 -0.89 7.67 -5.89
CA TYR A 172 0.57 7.63 -6.03
C TYR A 172 1.20 8.99 -5.73
N VAL A 173 0.70 10.07 -6.34
CA VAL A 173 1.23 11.42 -6.13
C VAL A 173 1.04 11.88 -4.69
N GLY A 174 -0.11 11.59 -4.11
CA GLY A 174 -0.47 11.92 -2.74
C GLY A 174 0.38 11.20 -1.69
N THR A 175 0.58 9.89 -1.86
CA THR A 175 1.48 9.10 -1.01
C THR A 175 2.92 9.59 -1.16
N GLY A 176 3.37 9.89 -2.39
CA GLY A 176 4.69 10.47 -2.64
C GLY A 176 4.91 11.82 -1.96
N ALA A 177 3.93 12.72 -2.07
CA ALA A 177 3.96 14.02 -1.39
C ALA A 177 3.98 13.85 0.14
N ALA A 178 3.19 12.93 0.70
CA ALA A 178 3.22 12.63 2.13
C ALA A 178 4.61 12.11 2.55
N ALA A 179 5.22 11.19 1.79
CA ALA A 179 6.56 10.68 2.06
C ALA A 179 7.61 11.81 2.05
N MET A 180 7.54 12.74 1.09
CA MET A 180 8.43 13.91 1.01
C MET A 180 8.33 14.84 2.23
N LEU A 181 7.14 14.95 2.84
CA LEU A 181 6.90 15.78 4.02
C LEU A 181 7.30 15.09 5.33
N ALA A 182 7.43 13.76 5.34
CA ALA A 182 7.63 12.95 6.55
C ALA A 182 8.84 13.36 7.42
N PRO A 183 10.04 13.68 6.89
CA PRO A 183 11.21 14.08 7.70
C PRO A 183 10.98 15.32 8.57
N PHE A 184 10.06 16.18 8.12
CA PHE A 184 9.76 17.48 8.70
C PHE A 184 8.50 17.45 9.57
N ALA A 185 7.66 16.41 9.43
CA ALA A 185 6.39 16.27 10.13
C ALA A 185 6.54 16.24 11.66
N LEU A 186 7.67 15.73 12.18
CA LEU A 186 7.92 15.68 13.62
C LEU A 186 8.47 16.99 14.21
N THR A 187 8.90 17.95 13.40
CA THR A 187 9.50 19.21 13.89
C THR A 187 8.75 20.48 13.52
N SER A 188 7.93 20.46 12.48
CA SER A 188 7.14 21.63 12.08
C SER A 188 5.65 21.35 12.24
N LYS A 189 4.97 22.12 13.10
CA LYS A 189 3.52 21.98 13.34
C LYS A 189 2.69 22.19 12.06
N LYS A 190 3.12 23.10 11.18
CA LYS A 190 2.43 23.36 9.91
C LYS A 190 2.57 22.17 8.96
N VAL A 191 3.80 21.66 8.81
CA VAL A 191 4.06 20.48 7.97
C VAL A 191 3.38 19.24 8.52
N ASN A 192 3.40 19.04 9.84
CA ASN A 192 2.69 17.98 10.54
C ASN A 192 1.20 17.95 10.15
N ARG A 193 0.51 19.09 10.23
CA ARG A 193 -0.92 19.16 9.88
C ARG A 193 -1.18 18.76 8.43
N VAL A 194 -0.39 19.28 7.49
CA VAL A 194 -0.53 18.94 6.06
C VAL A 194 -0.24 17.46 5.83
N PHE A 195 0.87 16.97 6.38
CA PHE A 195 1.27 15.57 6.33
C PHE A 195 0.17 14.64 6.88
N THR A 196 -0.39 14.94 8.05
CA THR A 196 -1.45 14.15 8.69
C THR A 196 -2.71 14.11 7.83
N VAL A 197 -3.11 15.23 7.24
CA VAL A 197 -4.28 15.26 6.35
C VAL A 197 -4.04 14.42 5.10
N LEU A 198 -2.89 14.59 4.44
CA LEU A 198 -2.56 13.85 3.22
C LEU A 198 -2.46 12.35 3.50
N ILE A 199 -1.68 11.94 4.51
CA ILE A 199 -1.45 10.53 4.80
C ILE A 199 -2.75 9.82 5.23
N TRP A 200 -3.62 10.52 5.97
CA TRP A 200 -4.91 9.97 6.36
C TRP A 200 -5.84 9.82 5.16
N PHE A 201 -5.97 10.88 4.34
CA PHE A 201 -6.84 10.87 3.17
C PHE A 201 -6.44 9.80 2.15
N PHE A 202 -5.16 9.78 1.75
CA PHE A 202 -4.67 8.79 0.81
C PHE A 202 -4.58 7.39 1.42
N GLY A 203 -4.33 7.28 2.73
CA GLY A 203 -4.43 6.00 3.45
C GLY A 203 -5.82 5.40 3.36
N MET A 204 -6.86 6.21 3.57
CA MET A 204 -8.25 5.78 3.38
C MET A 204 -8.55 5.38 1.93
N MET A 205 -8.06 6.13 0.94
CA MET A 205 -8.22 5.77 -0.47
C MET A 205 -7.58 4.41 -0.80
N TRP A 206 -6.38 4.14 -0.28
CA TRP A 206 -5.70 2.84 -0.43
C TRP A 206 -6.48 1.69 0.20
N ILE A 207 -7.08 1.91 1.38
CA ILE A 207 -7.97 0.91 2.01
C ILE A 207 -9.19 0.66 1.14
N VAL A 208 -9.86 1.72 0.67
CA VAL A 208 -11.05 1.59 -0.18
C VAL A 208 -10.70 0.81 -1.45
N LEU A 209 -9.62 1.18 -2.13
CA LEU A 209 -9.14 0.47 -3.32
C LEU A 209 -8.88 -1.00 -3.00
N GLY A 210 -8.10 -1.29 -1.95
CA GLY A 210 -7.78 -2.66 -1.54
C GLY A 210 -9.03 -3.50 -1.25
N LEU A 211 -10.02 -2.94 -0.57
CA LEU A 211 -11.29 -3.61 -0.29
C LEU A 211 -12.11 -3.86 -1.57
N THR A 212 -12.15 -2.90 -2.50
CA THR A 212 -12.83 -3.08 -3.79
C THR A 212 -12.14 -4.12 -4.67
N LEU A 213 -10.81 -4.16 -4.67
CA LEU A 213 -10.03 -5.19 -5.38
C LEU A 213 -10.22 -6.56 -4.74
N PHE A 214 -10.33 -6.65 -3.40
CA PHE A 214 -10.67 -7.91 -2.72
C PHE A 214 -12.01 -8.46 -3.19
N TYR A 215 -13.03 -7.60 -3.24
CA TYR A 215 -14.34 -7.97 -3.75
C TYR A 215 -14.27 -8.42 -5.22
N GLY A 216 -13.55 -7.67 -6.07
CA GLY A 216 -13.35 -8.00 -7.47
C GLY A 216 -12.63 -9.34 -7.67
N HIS A 217 -11.56 -9.58 -6.91
CA HIS A 217 -10.76 -10.80 -7.00
C HIS A 217 -11.53 -12.06 -6.56
N VAL A 218 -12.39 -11.96 -5.56
CA VAL A 218 -13.30 -13.06 -5.21
C VAL A 218 -14.26 -13.36 -6.37
N GLY A 219 -14.72 -12.32 -7.07
CA GLY A 219 -15.59 -12.44 -8.24
C GLY A 219 -14.94 -13.10 -9.48
N PHE A 220 -13.61 -13.17 -9.56
CA PHE A 220 -12.91 -13.88 -10.65
C PHE A 220 -12.99 -15.40 -10.53
N PHE A 221 -13.20 -15.93 -9.32
CA PHE A 221 -13.35 -17.38 -9.16
C PHE A 221 -14.68 -17.81 -9.79
N PRO A 222 -14.65 -18.69 -10.80
CA PRO A 222 -15.85 -19.09 -11.50
C PRO A 222 -16.79 -19.80 -10.53
N TYR A 223 -17.94 -19.20 -10.28
CA TYR A 223 -19.13 -19.94 -9.97
C TYR A 223 -19.74 -20.38 -11.31
N ALA A 224 -20.27 -21.62 -11.37
CA ALA A 224 -21.00 -22.15 -12.54
C ALA A 224 -22.11 -21.20 -13.05
N TYR A 225 -22.54 -20.24 -12.24
CA TYR A 225 -23.54 -19.22 -12.55
C TYR A 225 -23.11 -18.18 -13.60
N ASN A 226 -21.81 -17.84 -13.68
CA ASN A 226 -21.32 -16.74 -14.53
C ASN A 226 -20.87 -17.18 -15.93
N GLN A 227 -20.77 -18.49 -16.16
CA GLN A 227 -20.41 -19.09 -17.44
C GLN A 227 -21.24 -20.38 -17.68
N PRO A 228 -22.58 -20.26 -17.77
CA PRO A 228 -23.46 -21.43 -17.92
C PRO A 228 -23.16 -22.23 -19.19
N GLU A 229 -22.62 -21.58 -20.22
CA GLU A 229 -22.22 -22.21 -21.49
C GLU A 229 -20.93 -23.03 -21.37
N GLN A 230 -20.04 -22.69 -20.42
CA GLN A 230 -18.74 -23.33 -20.25
C GLN A 230 -18.76 -24.48 -19.23
N TYR A 231 -19.78 -24.51 -18.36
CA TYR A 231 -19.97 -25.51 -17.30
C TYR A 231 -21.44 -25.96 -17.20
N PRO A 232 -22.02 -26.56 -18.25
CA PRO A 232 -23.44 -26.93 -18.27
C PRO A 232 -23.83 -27.96 -17.20
N ASP A 233 -22.87 -28.81 -16.79
CA ASP A 233 -23.11 -29.94 -15.88
C ASP A 233 -22.84 -29.64 -14.40
N VAL A 234 -22.39 -28.42 -14.06
CA VAL A 234 -22.03 -28.01 -12.68
C VAL A 234 -23.20 -27.31 -11.96
N LEU A 235 -24.37 -27.21 -12.61
CA LEU A 235 -25.57 -26.57 -12.07
C LEU A 235 -26.39 -27.46 -11.11
N VAL A 236 -25.88 -28.62 -10.70
CA VAL A 236 -26.54 -29.48 -9.71
C VAL A 236 -25.85 -29.31 -8.36
N PHE A 237 -26.47 -28.57 -7.44
CA PHE A 237 -26.10 -28.67 -6.04
C PHE A 237 -26.45 -30.07 -5.51
N PRO A 238 -25.60 -30.74 -4.70
CA PRO A 238 -25.91 -32.07 -4.15
C PRO A 238 -27.02 -32.09 -3.08
N TRP A 239 -27.80 -31.02 -2.93
CA TRP A 239 -28.79 -30.86 -1.87
C TRP A 239 -30.11 -30.22 -2.31
N GLU A 240 -30.43 -30.25 -3.60
CA GLU A 240 -31.82 -30.13 -4.09
C GLU A 240 -32.22 -31.35 -4.92
#